data_AF-K1V390-F1
#
_entry.id   AF-K1V390-F1
#
_cell.length_a   1.000
_cell.length_b   1.000
_cell.length_c   1.000
_cell.angle_alpha   90.00
_cell.angle_beta   90.00
_cell.angle_gamma   90.00
#
_symmetry.space_group_name_H-M   'P 1'
#
loop_
_entity.id
_entity.type
_entity.pdbx_description
1 polymer ?
#
loop_
_entity_poly.entity_id
_entity_poly.type
_entity_poly.pdbx_seq_one_letter_code
_entity_poly.pdbx_strand_id
1 'polypeptide(L)'
;MAVKMDGVAGENLIKILESRLDNVVFRMGMAITRREARQLVTHGHFTVNGKKVDVPSYRIKPGDVVAVSETSKKSPKFAQIIEQTNGRIVPLWLDVNKEAMTAKVTREFNRDELDYEIAEHLIIELYSK
;
A
#
# COMPACT_ATOMS: atom_id res chain seq x y z
N MET A 1 17.25 -6.52 -6.17
CA MET A 1 16.86 -6.55 -4.74
C MET A 1 16.06 -7.80 -4.43
N ALA A 2 14.97 -8.07 -5.17
CA ALA A 2 14.22 -9.32 -5.03
C ALA A 2 15.08 -10.60 -5.20
N VAL A 3 16.01 -10.60 -6.15
CA VAL A 3 16.97 -11.71 -6.40
C VAL A 3 18.02 -11.87 -5.29
N LYS A 4 18.23 -10.84 -4.46
CA LYS A 4 19.19 -10.88 -3.33
C LYS A 4 18.53 -11.28 -2.01
N MET A 5 17.19 -11.39 -2.00
CA MET A 5 16.44 -11.82 -0.82
C MET A 5 16.30 -13.33 -0.86
N ASP A 6 16.29 -13.95 0.31
CA ASP A 6 16.05 -15.38 0.43
C ASP A 6 14.66 -15.76 -0.10
N GLY A 7 14.53 -16.95 -0.66
CA GLY A 7 13.29 -17.45 -1.25
C GLY A 7 13.13 -17.17 -2.75
N VAL A 8 11.90 -17.27 -3.25
CA VAL A 8 11.60 -17.17 -4.68
C VAL A 8 11.59 -15.70 -5.12
N ALA A 9 12.46 -15.35 -6.07
CA ALA A 9 12.63 -13.96 -6.52
C ALA A 9 11.34 -13.32 -7.06
N GLY A 10 10.48 -14.08 -7.73
CA GLY A 10 9.18 -13.62 -8.23
C GLY A 10 8.25 -13.21 -7.09
N GLU A 11 8.10 -14.04 -6.06
CA GLU A 11 7.31 -13.71 -4.87
C GLU A 11 7.88 -12.50 -4.13
N ASN A 12 9.20 -12.46 -3.98
CA ASN A 12 9.89 -11.33 -3.34
C ASN A 12 9.65 -10.02 -4.09
N LEU A 13 9.57 -10.05 -5.43
CA LEU A 13 9.22 -8.88 -6.23
C LEU A 13 7.83 -8.37 -5.89
N ILE A 14 6.83 -9.26 -5.84
CA ILE A 14 5.45 -8.89 -5.51
C ILE A 14 5.36 -8.35 -4.07
N LYS A 15 5.99 -9.02 -3.10
CA LYS A 15 6.05 -8.55 -1.71
C LYS A 15 6.60 -7.12 -1.62
N ILE A 16 7.68 -6.83 -2.33
CA ILE A 16 8.25 -5.48 -2.39
C ILE A 16 7.26 -4.48 -2.97
N LEU A 17 6.57 -4.83 -4.07
CA LEU A 17 5.60 -3.94 -4.72
C LEU A 17 4.38 -3.68 -3.84
N GLU A 18 3.85 -4.70 -3.18
CA GLU A 18 2.69 -4.56 -2.30
C GLU A 18 3.03 -3.77 -1.01
N SER A 19 4.27 -3.85 -0.52
CA SER A 19 4.74 -3.12 0.68
C SER A 19 4.90 -1.60 0.52
N ARG A 20 4.72 -1.06 -0.69
CA ARG A 20 4.92 0.38 -0.93
C ARG A 20 3.82 1.22 -0.30
N LEU A 21 4.17 2.40 0.21
CA LEU A 21 3.22 3.33 0.83
C LEU A 21 2.10 3.75 -0.12
N ASP A 22 2.41 4.08 -1.38
CA ASP A 22 1.36 4.41 -2.36
C ASP A 22 0.39 3.24 -2.61
N ASN A 23 0.91 2.02 -2.63
CA ASN A 23 0.10 0.83 -2.78
C ASN A 23 -0.78 0.57 -1.55
N VAL A 24 -0.23 0.67 -0.33
CA VAL A 24 -1.01 0.50 0.91
C VAL A 24 -2.11 1.54 1.01
N VAL A 25 -1.83 2.80 0.69
CA VAL A 25 -2.84 3.88 0.66
C VAL A 25 -3.99 3.55 -0.29
N PHE A 26 -3.67 3.00 -1.46
CA PHE A 26 -4.67 2.54 -2.41
C PHE A 26 -5.48 1.34 -1.87
N ARG A 27 -4.80 0.30 -1.36
CA ARG A 27 -5.44 -0.91 -0.82
C ARG A 27 -6.33 -0.62 0.40
N MET A 28 -5.97 0.34 1.26
CA MET A 28 -6.77 0.76 2.41
C MET A 28 -7.97 1.67 2.05
N GLY A 29 -8.13 2.04 0.77
CA GLY A 29 -9.25 2.88 0.33
C GLY A 29 -9.09 4.38 0.61
N MET A 30 -7.87 4.88 0.87
CA MET A 30 -7.64 6.33 1.06
C MET A 30 -7.29 7.06 -0.26
N ALA A 31 -7.51 6.41 -1.40
CA ALA A 31 -7.39 6.98 -2.74
C ALA A 31 -8.24 6.20 -3.75
N ILE A 32 -8.77 6.86 -4.77
CA ILE A 32 -9.60 6.22 -5.80
C ILE A 32 -8.73 5.40 -6.75
N THR A 33 -7.58 5.95 -7.17
CA THR A 33 -6.63 5.29 -8.08
C THR A 33 -5.23 5.20 -7.49
N ARG A 34 -4.39 4.30 -8.01
CA ARG A 34 -2.97 4.21 -7.63
C ARG A 34 -2.19 5.50 -7.93
N ARG A 35 -2.55 6.21 -9.01
CA ARG A 35 -1.96 7.51 -9.37
C ARG A 35 -2.31 8.58 -8.34
N GLU A 36 -3.57 8.62 -7.92
CA GLU A 36 -4.01 9.53 -6.86
C GLU A 36 -3.34 9.20 -5.53
N ALA A 37 -3.24 7.91 -5.15
CA ALA A 37 -2.54 7.50 -3.94
C ALA A 37 -1.11 8.04 -3.91
N ARG A 38 -0.39 7.89 -5.03
CA ARG A 38 0.96 8.44 -5.19
C ARG A 38 1.00 9.96 -5.01
N GLN A 39 0.06 10.69 -5.63
CA GLN A 39 -0.01 12.15 -5.50
C GLN A 39 -0.27 12.57 -4.05
N LEU A 40 -1.22 11.91 -3.37
CA LEU A 40 -1.56 12.23 -1.99
C LEU A 40 -0.41 11.94 -1.03
N VAL A 41 0.34 10.86 -1.26
CA VAL A 41 1.58 10.58 -0.53
C VAL A 41 2.62 11.67 -0.79
N THR A 42 2.93 12.02 -2.05
CA THR A 42 3.92 13.07 -2.37
C THR A 42 3.56 14.43 -1.78
N HIS A 43 2.28 14.76 -1.67
CA HIS A 43 1.82 15.99 -1.03
C HIS A 43 1.88 15.94 0.51
N GLY A 44 2.24 14.78 1.08
CA GLY A 44 2.45 14.60 2.51
C GLY A 44 1.15 14.49 3.30
N HIS A 45 0.10 13.91 2.71
CA HIS A 45 -1.17 13.72 3.42
C HIS A 45 -1.15 12.55 4.40
N PHE A 46 -0.10 11.73 4.43
CA PHE A 46 -0.01 10.53 5.26
C PHE A 46 1.12 10.59 6.29
N THR A 47 0.92 9.80 7.34
CA THR A 47 1.88 9.53 8.39
C THR A 47 2.08 8.02 8.53
N VAL A 48 3.30 7.60 8.87
CA VAL A 48 3.63 6.24 9.25
C VAL A 48 4.17 6.28 10.67
N ASN A 49 3.52 5.57 11.59
CA ASN A 49 3.84 5.57 13.03
C ASN A 49 3.92 7.01 13.60
N GLY A 50 2.98 7.87 13.19
CA GLY A 50 2.89 9.27 13.63
C GLY A 50 3.90 10.24 12.98
N LYS A 51 4.82 9.76 12.15
CA LYS A 51 5.76 10.61 11.39
C LYS A 51 5.25 10.86 9.98
N LYS A 52 5.31 12.11 9.51
CA LYS A 52 4.93 12.46 8.13
C LYS A 52 5.88 11.77 7.15
N VAL A 53 5.32 11.07 6.16
CA VAL A 53 6.10 10.43 5.09
C VAL A 53 5.49 10.80 3.75
N ASP A 54 6.32 11.38 2.89
CA ASP A 54 5.96 11.89 1.57
C ASP A 54 6.61 11.11 0.41
N VAL A 55 7.22 9.96 0.71
CA VAL A 55 7.90 9.11 -0.26
C VAL A 55 6.99 7.93 -0.67
N PRO A 56 6.44 7.90 -1.90
CA PRO A 56 5.52 6.84 -2.34
C PRO A 56 6.13 5.42 -2.31
N SER A 57 7.43 5.33 -2.57
CA SER A 57 8.20 4.09 -2.56
C SER A 57 8.68 3.68 -1.16
N TYR A 58 8.26 4.38 -0.10
CA TYR A 58 8.54 3.99 1.27
C TYR A 58 8.00 2.58 1.52
N ARG A 59 8.79 1.73 2.17
CA ARG A 59 8.40 0.35 2.44
C ARG A 59 7.84 0.24 3.83
N ILE A 60 6.60 -0.21 3.89
CA ILE A 60 5.89 -0.45 5.12
C ILE A 60 6.20 -1.86 5.58
N LYS A 61 6.47 -2.00 6.88
CA LYS A 61 6.76 -3.27 7.52
C LYS A 61 5.54 -3.77 8.30
N PRO A 62 5.45 -5.07 8.58
CA PRO A 62 4.49 -5.58 9.56
C PRO A 62 4.61 -4.83 10.88
N GLY A 63 3.46 -4.46 11.44
CA GLY A 63 3.34 -3.67 12.67
C GLY A 63 3.22 -2.16 12.44
N ASP A 64 3.61 -1.64 11.27
CA ASP A 64 3.50 -0.21 10.97
C ASP A 64 2.03 0.22 10.85
N VAL A 65 1.76 1.43 11.32
CA VAL A 65 0.45 2.08 11.23
C VAL A 65 0.53 3.26 10.27
N VAL A 66 -0.24 3.19 9.19
CA VAL A 66 -0.43 4.28 8.22
C VAL A 66 -1.69 5.05 8.60
N ALA A 67 -1.60 6.37 8.68
CA ALA A 67 -2.75 7.22 8.99
C ALA A 67 -2.78 8.47 8.12
N VAL A 68 -3.97 8.95 7.77
CA VAL A 68 -4.14 10.29 7.20
C VAL A 68 -3.75 11.34 8.24
N SER A 69 -2.95 12.33 7.84
CA SER A 69 -2.54 13.43 8.72
C SER A 69 -3.75 14.23 9.22
N GLU A 70 -3.68 14.73 10.45
CA GLU A 70 -4.78 15.46 11.11
C GLU A 70 -5.28 16.68 10.32
N THR A 71 -4.37 17.39 9.65
CA THR A 71 -4.72 18.51 8.77
C THR A 71 -5.51 18.06 7.54
N SER A 72 -5.22 16.87 7.04
CA SER A 72 -5.82 16.31 5.83
C SER A 72 -7.16 15.63 6.11
N LYS A 73 -7.36 15.06 7.31
CA LYS A 73 -8.64 14.49 7.75
C LYS A 73 -9.80 15.48 7.68
N LYS A 74 -9.51 16.78 7.87
CA LYS A 74 -10.50 17.87 7.78
C LYS A 74 -10.90 18.22 6.34
N SER A 75 -10.19 17.70 5.34
CA SER A 75 -10.49 17.99 3.94
C SER A 75 -11.73 17.21 3.48
N PRO A 76 -12.71 17.86 2.82
CA PRO A 76 -13.88 17.19 2.27
C PRO A 76 -13.51 16.13 1.22
N LYS A 77 -12.30 16.23 0.62
CA LYS A 77 -11.81 15.27 -0.36
C LYS A 77 -11.67 13.86 0.23
N PHE A 78 -11.16 13.71 1.46
CA PHE A 78 -10.99 12.39 2.06
C PHE A 78 -12.34 11.73 2.39
N ALA A 79 -13.34 12.51 2.80
CA ALA A 79 -14.69 12.00 2.99
C ALA A 79 -15.29 11.43 1.70
N GLN A 80 -15.16 12.17 0.59
CA GLN A 80 -15.62 11.71 -0.74
C GLN A 80 -14.88 10.45 -1.21
N ILE A 81 -13.57 10.37 -0.97
CA ILE A 81 -12.78 9.18 -1.33
C ILE A 81 -13.26 7.95 -0.55
N ILE A 82 -13.51 8.07 0.75
CA ILE A 82 -13.98 6.96 1.58
C ILE A 82 -15.37 6.49 1.12
N GLU A 83 -16.26 7.42 0.78
CA GLU A 83 -17.57 7.10 0.23
C GLU A 83 -17.45 6.29 -1.08
N GLN A 84 -16.62 6.75 -2.01
CA GLN A 84 -16.42 6.09 -3.30
C GLN A 84 -15.70 4.74 -3.19
N THR A 85 -14.83 4.58 -2.20
CA THR A 85 -14.07 3.34 -1.98
C THR A 85 -14.71 2.42 -0.96
N ASN A 86 -15.92 2.70 -0.51
CA ASN A 86 -16.53 1.95 0.58
C ASN A 86 -16.71 0.46 0.24
N GLY A 87 -16.99 0.13 -1.03
CA GLY A 87 -17.08 -1.25 -1.53
C GLY A 87 -15.74 -1.91 -1.87
N ARG A 88 -14.59 -1.26 -1.64
CA ARG A 88 -13.28 -1.84 -1.96
C ARG A 88 -12.96 -2.98 -1.01
N ILE A 89 -12.59 -4.13 -1.58
CA ILE A 89 -12.08 -5.27 -0.82
C ILE A 89 -10.70 -4.90 -0.26
N VAL A 90 -10.61 -4.92 1.07
CA VAL A 90 -9.36 -4.70 1.79
C VAL A 90 -8.65 -6.05 1.95
N PRO A 91 -7.35 -6.15 1.58
CA PRO A 91 -6.57 -7.36 1.78
C PRO A 91 -6.45 -7.77 3.26
N LEU A 92 -6.35 -9.07 3.53
CA LEU A 92 -6.31 -9.63 4.90
C LEU A 92 -5.08 -9.22 5.71
N TRP A 93 -4.00 -8.82 5.04
CA TRP A 93 -2.77 -8.35 5.69
C TRP A 93 -2.85 -6.87 6.14
N LEU A 94 -3.97 -6.20 5.85
CA LEU A 94 -4.27 -4.83 6.29
C LEU A 94 -5.49 -4.82 7.22
N ASP A 95 -5.31 -4.30 8.42
CA ASP A 95 -6.40 -3.97 9.33
C ASP A 95 -6.74 -2.49 9.17
N VAL A 96 -7.86 -2.19 8.51
CA VAL A 96 -8.24 -0.84 8.10
C VAL A 96 -9.41 -0.34 8.92
N ASN A 97 -9.20 0.79 9.61
CA ASN A 97 -10.26 1.55 10.23
C ASN A 97 -10.56 2.80 9.39
N LYS A 98 -11.65 2.72 8.62
CA LYS A 98 -12.10 3.80 7.73
C LYS A 98 -12.53 5.05 8.49
N GLU A 99 -13.16 4.90 9.67
CA GLU A 99 -13.61 6.03 10.49
C GLU A 99 -12.42 6.83 11.03
N ALA A 100 -11.42 6.13 11.56
CA ALA A 100 -10.18 6.76 12.04
C ALA A 100 -9.23 7.19 10.90
N MET A 101 -9.53 6.81 9.66
CA MET A 101 -8.67 6.95 8.48
C MET A 101 -7.26 6.37 8.72
N THR A 102 -7.21 5.18 9.30
CA THR A 102 -5.97 4.47 9.66
C THR A 102 -5.95 3.05 9.11
N ALA A 103 -4.76 2.53 8.87
CA ALA A 103 -4.51 1.14 8.52
C ALA A 103 -3.28 0.63 9.24
N LYS A 104 -3.39 -0.55 9.84
CA LYS A 104 -2.26 -1.27 10.42
C LYS A 104 -1.89 -2.44 9.52
N VAL A 105 -0.61 -2.57 9.21
CA VAL A 105 -0.08 -3.73 8.51
C VAL A 105 0.08 -4.85 9.53
N THR A 106 -0.71 -5.93 9.41
CA THR A 106 -0.70 -7.02 10.40
C THR A 106 0.39 -8.04 10.11
N ARG A 107 0.65 -8.31 8.83
CA ARG A 107 1.66 -9.27 8.36
C ARG A 107 2.16 -8.89 6.97
N GLU A 108 3.20 -9.58 6.52
CA GLU A 108 3.66 -9.44 5.14
C GLU A 108 2.63 -10.03 4.16
N PHE A 109 2.62 -9.47 2.95
CA PHE A 109 1.82 -9.96 1.85
C PHE A 109 2.20 -11.39 1.48
N ASN A 110 1.21 -12.28 1.33
CA ASN A 110 1.42 -13.61 0.77
C ASN A 110 1.01 -13.64 -0.71
N ARG A 111 1.76 -14.36 -1.55
CA ARG A 111 1.53 -14.46 -2.98
C ARG A 111 0.14 -14.99 -3.33
N ASP A 112 -0.41 -15.89 -2.51
CA ASP A 112 -1.72 -16.49 -2.74
C ASP A 112 -2.88 -15.49 -2.59
N GLU A 113 -2.63 -14.31 -2.01
CA GLU A 113 -3.64 -13.25 -1.79
C GLU A 113 -3.71 -12.25 -2.96
N LEU A 114 -2.95 -12.47 -4.03
CA LEU A 114 -3.01 -11.63 -5.23
C LEU A 114 -4.35 -11.85 -5.94
N ASP A 115 -5.03 -10.74 -6.20
CA ASP A 115 -6.37 -10.69 -6.81
C ASP A 115 -6.35 -10.79 -8.34
N TYR A 116 -5.19 -11.05 -8.95
CA TYR A 116 -4.99 -11.17 -10.38
C TYR A 116 -3.84 -12.11 -10.73
N GLU A 117 -3.95 -12.73 -11.90
CA GLU A 117 -2.92 -13.64 -12.41
C GLU A 117 -1.74 -12.86 -12.97
N ILE A 118 -0.53 -13.24 -12.55
CA ILE A 118 0.74 -12.71 -13.06
C ILE A 118 1.70 -13.88 -13.21
N ALA A 119 2.42 -13.91 -14.33
CA ALA A 119 3.54 -14.81 -14.54
C ALA A 119 4.85 -14.13 -14.07
N GLU A 120 5.16 -14.14 -12.77
CA GLU A 120 6.36 -13.43 -12.26
C GLU A 120 7.66 -14.00 -12.82
N HIS A 121 7.70 -15.29 -13.14
CA HIS A 121 8.87 -15.96 -13.69
C HIS A 121 9.34 -15.28 -14.99
N LEU A 122 8.42 -14.90 -15.89
CA LEU A 122 8.74 -14.19 -17.13
C LEU A 122 9.41 -12.83 -16.86
N ILE A 123 8.99 -12.14 -15.79
CA ILE A 123 9.60 -10.87 -15.39
C ILE A 123 11.03 -11.11 -14.89
N ILE A 124 11.25 -12.13 -14.08
CA ILE A 124 12.58 -12.47 -13.57
C ILE A 124 13.51 -12.91 -14.71
N GLU A 125 13.04 -13.75 -15.63
CA GLU A 125 13.79 -14.20 -16.81
C GLU A 125 14.24 -13.03 -17.69
N LEU A 126 13.38 -12.03 -17.89
CA LEU A 126 13.71 -10.83 -18.66
C LEU A 126 14.89 -10.05 -18.06
N TYR A 127 14.93 -9.91 -16.73
CA TYR A 127 15.99 -9.18 -16.01
C TYR A 127 17.22 -10.03 -15.66
N SER A 128 17.21 -11.31 -16.02
CA SER A 128 18.35 -12.24 -15.82
C SER A 128 19.18 -12.45 -17.10
N LYS A 129 18.84 -11.74 -18.18
CA LYS A 129 19.71 -11.58 -19.36
C LYS A 129 20.78 -10.54 -19.11
#